data_AF-A0A5J5PB04-F1
#
_entry.id   AF-A0A5J5PB04-F1
#
_cell.length_a   1.000
_cell.length_b   1.000
_cell.length_c   1.000
_cell.angle_alpha   90.00
_cell.angle_beta   90.00
_cell.angle_gamma   90.00
#
_symmetry.space_group_name_H-M   'P 1'
#
loop_
_entity.id
_entity.type
_entity.pdbx_description
1 polymer ?
#
loop_
_entity_poly.entity_id
_entity_poly.type
_entity_poly.pdbx_seq_one_letter_code
_entity_poly.pdbx_strand_id
1 'polypeptide(L)'
;MKNRNPKGNGNGEGSTMDGPKPMTMKKKKNMNRLGGSGTGLSLQAFANAKSTSNHYNPALIKKKKEFYKNAKYVNKFKKSLKQQNQGKNSLPSAQRTIESLRQVYEKQWEEKEKARMEREAAMQVKKEQREKAEAQRKVERKEMFKKTRHGQPVMKYRIQHLLQSIQGSSSASS
;
A
#
# COMPACT_ATOMS: atom_id res chain seq x y z
N MET A 1 43.31 -53.73 -16.10
CA MET A 1 43.50 -53.72 -17.57
C MET A 1 42.93 -52.42 -18.11
N LYS A 2 43.73 -51.68 -18.89
CA LYS A 2 43.30 -50.48 -19.63
C LYS A 2 42.37 -50.89 -20.77
N ASN A 3 41.29 -50.16 -21.05
CA ASN A 3 40.60 -50.06 -22.35
C ASN A 3 39.63 -48.85 -22.30
N ARG A 4 40.03 -47.67 -22.81
CA ARG A 4 39.86 -47.11 -24.17
C ARG A 4 38.54 -46.34 -24.38
N ASN A 5 38.64 -45.00 -24.37
CA ASN A 5 37.74 -44.02 -25.00
C ASN A 5 37.87 -44.07 -26.56
N PRO A 6 37.16 -43.25 -27.38
CA PRO A 6 35.75 -42.81 -27.40
C PRO A 6 35.15 -42.76 -28.85
N LYS A 7 33.94 -42.19 -28.99
CA LYS A 7 33.32 -41.56 -30.19
C LYS A 7 32.83 -42.47 -31.34
N GLY A 8 31.50 -42.58 -31.44
CA GLY A 8 30.77 -42.82 -32.68
C GLY A 8 29.73 -41.73 -32.89
N ASN A 9 29.89 -40.94 -33.97
CA ASN A 9 28.90 -40.00 -34.48
C ASN A 9 27.66 -40.76 -34.97
N GLY A 10 26.49 -40.35 -34.50
CA GLY A 10 25.20 -40.76 -35.07
C GLY A 10 24.34 -39.52 -35.27
N ASN A 11 24.37 -38.96 -36.47
CA ASN A 11 23.40 -37.98 -36.93
C ASN A 11 22.06 -38.69 -37.08
N GLY A 12 21.14 -38.42 -36.15
CA GLY A 12 19.72 -38.78 -36.28
C GLY A 12 18.92 -37.51 -36.49
N GLU A 13 18.65 -37.18 -37.75
CA GLU A 13 17.60 -36.23 -38.12
C GLU A 13 16.26 -36.78 -37.64
N GLY A 14 15.74 -36.20 -36.56
CA GLY A 14 14.39 -36.45 -36.05
C GLY A 14 13.62 -35.14 -36.05
N SER A 15 13.00 -34.82 -37.19
CA SER A 15 12.05 -33.72 -37.35
C SER A 15 10.85 -33.93 -36.43
N THR A 16 10.74 -33.12 -35.38
CA THR A 16 9.50 -33.05 -34.58
C THR A 16 9.04 -31.60 -34.47
N MET A 17 8.06 -31.28 -35.33
CA MET A 17 7.12 -30.16 -35.33
C MET A 17 7.28 -29.09 -34.24
N ASP A 18 7.62 -27.88 -34.69
CA ASP A 18 7.55 -26.63 -33.94
C ASP A 18 6.10 -26.27 -33.58
N GLY A 19 5.71 -26.51 -32.33
CA GLY A 19 4.56 -25.86 -31.71
C GLY A 19 4.97 -24.56 -31.00
N PRO A 20 4.15 -23.48 -31.02
CA PRO A 20 4.51 -22.23 -30.35
C PRO A 20 4.50 -22.45 -28.83
N LYS A 21 5.66 -22.29 -28.19
CA LYS A 21 5.80 -22.31 -26.73
C LYS A 21 4.89 -21.24 -26.10
N PRO A 22 4.06 -21.56 -25.08
CA PRO A 22 3.24 -20.55 -24.43
C PRO A 22 4.15 -19.55 -23.71
N MET A 23 4.09 -18.29 -24.14
CA MET A 23 4.78 -17.17 -23.50
C MET A 23 4.15 -16.91 -22.13
N THR A 24 4.63 -17.60 -21.09
CA THR A 24 4.28 -17.23 -19.71
C THR A 24 4.86 -15.85 -19.44
N MET A 25 4.01 -14.81 -19.49
CA MET A 25 4.42 -13.47 -19.10
C MET A 25 4.67 -13.45 -17.59
N LYS A 26 5.91 -13.71 -17.17
CA LYS A 26 6.36 -13.43 -15.80
C LYS A 26 6.14 -11.93 -15.57
N LYS A 27 5.13 -11.58 -14.78
CA LYS A 27 4.91 -10.20 -14.29
C LYS A 27 6.18 -9.76 -13.55
N LYS A 28 7.06 -9.03 -14.23
CA LYS A 28 8.18 -8.35 -13.59
C LYS A 28 7.57 -7.28 -12.67
N LYS A 29 7.47 -7.59 -11.37
CA LYS A 29 7.15 -6.59 -10.34
C LYS A 29 8.19 -5.48 -10.45
N ASN A 30 7.74 -4.25 -10.65
CA ASN A 30 8.60 -3.07 -10.69
C ASN A 30 9.07 -2.77 -9.26
N MET A 31 10.18 -3.37 -8.84
CA MET A 31 10.79 -3.24 -7.51
C MET A 31 11.63 -1.96 -7.37
N ASN A 32 11.70 -1.11 -8.40
CA ASN A 32 12.63 0.01 -8.42
C ASN A 32 12.10 1.27 -7.72
N ARG A 33 11.02 1.18 -6.95
CA ARG A 33 10.62 2.25 -6.04
C ARG A 33 11.43 2.05 -4.76
N LEU A 34 12.33 2.98 -4.45
CA LEU A 34 12.98 3.05 -3.13
C LEU A 34 11.86 3.01 -2.06
N GLY A 35 11.70 1.88 -1.38
CA GLY A 35 10.64 1.61 -0.41
C GLY A 35 9.40 0.84 -0.90
N GLY A 36 9.49 0.03 -1.97
CA GLY A 36 8.37 -0.82 -2.42
C GLY A 36 8.45 -2.28 -1.93
N SER A 37 7.50 -2.68 -1.08
CA SER A 37 7.22 -4.03 -0.53
C SER A 37 8.05 -4.47 0.69
N GLY A 38 7.44 -4.36 1.88
CA GLY A 38 7.72 -5.23 3.04
C GLY A 38 8.72 -4.72 4.07
N THR A 39 9.73 -3.95 3.68
CA THR A 39 10.70 -3.36 4.62
C THR A 39 11.05 -1.97 4.13
N GLY A 40 10.78 -0.95 4.95
CA GLY A 40 11.30 0.39 4.72
C GLY A 40 12.81 0.38 4.52
N LEU A 41 13.37 1.48 4.04
CA LEU A 41 14.83 1.70 3.94
C LEU A 41 15.52 1.10 5.17
N SER A 42 16.43 0.15 4.97
CA SER A 42 17.10 -0.53 6.08
C SER A 42 17.75 0.50 7.02
N LEU A 43 17.87 0.19 8.31
CA LEU A 43 18.60 1.04 9.26
C LEU A 43 20.02 1.32 8.75
N GLN A 44 20.64 0.33 8.11
CA GLN A 44 21.91 0.46 7.42
C GLN A 44 21.88 1.46 6.25
N ALA A 45 20.78 1.54 5.49
CA ALA A 45 20.61 2.55 4.44
C ALA A 45 20.47 3.96 5.03
N PHE A 46 19.82 4.10 6.18
CA PHE A 46 19.71 5.37 6.91
C PHE A 46 21.07 5.82 7.49
N ALA A 47 21.82 4.89 8.08
CA ALA A 47 23.19 5.13 8.56
C ALA A 47 24.14 5.48 7.40
N ASN A 48 24.02 4.77 6.27
CA ASN A 48 24.89 5.00 5.10
C ASN A 48 24.51 6.22 4.25
N ALA A 49 23.29 6.76 4.38
CA ALA A 49 22.86 7.96 3.66
C ALA A 49 23.73 9.19 3.99
N LYS A 50 24.41 9.19 5.15
CA LYS A 50 25.32 10.25 5.56
C LYS A 50 26.79 9.82 5.62
N SER A 51 27.12 8.53 5.44
CA SER A 51 28.46 8.00 5.75
C SER A 51 29.43 7.98 4.57
N THR A 52 28.99 8.26 3.35
CA THR A 52 29.94 8.29 2.23
C THR A 52 30.58 9.67 2.11
N SER A 53 31.90 9.77 2.23
CA SER A 53 32.71 10.94 1.84
C SER A 53 32.75 11.12 0.31
N ASN A 54 31.60 10.97 -0.34
CA ASN A 54 31.46 11.17 -1.77
C ASN A 54 31.49 12.67 -2.02
N HIS A 55 32.65 13.17 -2.46
CA HIS A 55 32.81 14.54 -2.95
C HIS A 55 31.72 14.85 -3.97
N TYR A 56 30.72 15.62 -3.53
CA TYR A 56 29.56 15.96 -4.33
C TYR A 56 29.99 16.85 -5.50
N ASN A 57 30.06 16.27 -6.70
CA ASN A 57 30.31 17.02 -7.92
C ASN A 57 28.99 17.25 -8.68
N PRO A 58 28.41 18.46 -8.62
CA PRO A 58 27.12 18.77 -9.24
C PRO A 58 27.14 18.62 -10.77
N ALA A 59 28.30 18.79 -11.42
CA ALA A 59 28.42 18.66 -12.87
C ALA A 59 28.24 17.21 -13.34
N LEU A 60 28.80 16.24 -12.61
CA LEU A 60 28.64 14.82 -12.92
C LEU A 60 27.19 14.36 -12.72
N ILE A 61 26.51 14.87 -11.71
CA ILE A 61 25.10 14.59 -11.44
C ILE A 61 24.24 15.17 -12.56
N LYS A 62 24.51 16.41 -12.99
CA LYS A 62 23.80 17.04 -14.12
C LYS A 62 24.00 16.25 -15.42
N LYS A 63 25.24 15.83 -15.73
CA LYS A 63 25.54 15.00 -16.91
C LYS A 63 24.79 13.66 -16.89
N LYS A 64 24.76 12.98 -15.75
CA LYS A 64 23.99 11.73 -15.59
C LYS A 64 22.49 11.98 -15.80
N LYS A 65 21.92 13.03 -15.19
CA LYS A 65 20.50 13.39 -15.35
C LYS A 65 20.14 13.67 -16.82
N GLU A 66 20.94 14.47 -17.52
CA GLU A 66 20.73 14.77 -18.94
C GLU A 66 20.87 13.52 -19.82
N PHE A 67 21.85 12.65 -19.56
CA PHE A 67 21.99 11.39 -20.30
C PHE A 67 20.73 10.52 -20.17
N TYR A 68 20.19 10.37 -18.96
CA TYR A 68 18.94 9.64 -18.74
C TYR A 68 17.75 10.28 -19.43
N LYS A 69 17.64 11.61 -19.38
CA LYS A 69 16.58 12.37 -20.04
C LYS A 69 16.63 12.19 -21.56
N ASN A 70 17.82 12.27 -22.14
CA ASN A 70 18.05 12.09 -23.57
C ASN A 70 17.75 10.66 -24.02
N ALA A 71 18.23 9.65 -23.27
CA ALA A 71 17.89 8.26 -23.55
C ALA A 71 16.38 8.01 -23.55
N LYS A 72 15.64 8.65 -22.63
CA LYS A 72 14.17 8.59 -22.58
C LYS A 72 13.54 9.20 -23.83
N TYR A 73 14.02 10.35 -24.29
CA TYR A 73 13.51 10.99 -25.51
C TYR A 73 13.82 10.19 -26.77
N VAL A 74 15.04 9.66 -26.92
CA VAL A 74 15.40 8.79 -28.05
C VAL A 74 14.50 7.57 -28.10
N ASN A 75 14.27 6.91 -26.96
CA ASN A 75 13.37 5.76 -26.90
C ASN A 75 11.92 6.12 -27.22
N LYS A 76 11.44 7.29 -26.78
CA LYS A 76 10.11 7.80 -27.11
C LYS A 76 9.96 8.03 -28.62
N PHE A 77 10.95 8.66 -29.23
CA PHE A 77 10.99 8.91 -30.68
C PHE A 77 11.01 7.60 -31.48
N LYS A 78 11.89 6.65 -31.13
CA LYS A 78 11.94 5.33 -31.76
C LYS A 78 10.61 4.58 -31.69
N LYS A 79 9.89 4.69 -30.55
CA LYS A 79 8.54 4.11 -30.39
C LYS A 79 7.52 4.79 -31.29
N SER A 80 7.52 6.12 -31.37
CA SER A 80 6.63 6.89 -32.25
C SER A 80 6.85 6.51 -33.72
N LEU A 81 8.11 6.39 -34.14
CA LEU A 81 8.45 5.99 -35.49
C LEU A 81 7.97 4.56 -35.79
N LYS A 82 8.13 3.63 -34.83
CA LYS A 82 7.59 2.26 -34.96
C LYS A 82 6.06 2.26 -35.05
N GLN A 83 5.37 3.08 -34.26
CA GLN A 83 3.92 3.21 -34.30
C GLN A 83 3.41 3.79 -35.63
N GLN A 84 4.10 4.78 -36.18
CA GLN A 84 3.77 5.33 -37.50
C GLN A 84 3.91 4.28 -38.61
N ASN A 85 4.92 3.42 -38.52
CA ASN A 85 5.15 2.32 -39.48
C ASN A 85 4.18 1.14 -39.28
N GLN A 86 3.72 0.88 -38.05
CA GLN A 86 2.78 -0.21 -37.74
C GLN A 86 1.29 0.24 -37.73
N GLY A 87 1.02 1.54 -37.79
CA GLY A 87 -0.29 2.14 -37.61
C GLY A 87 -1.24 2.08 -38.80
N LYS A 88 -0.82 1.53 -39.95
CA LYS A 88 -1.73 1.39 -41.10
C LYS A 88 -2.82 0.30 -40.92
N ASN A 89 -2.70 -0.59 -39.93
CA ASN A 89 -3.55 -1.80 -39.87
C ASN A 89 -4.28 -2.11 -38.54
N SER A 90 -4.44 -1.21 -37.55
CA SER A 90 -5.20 -1.57 -36.32
C SER A 90 -5.83 -0.39 -35.54
N LEU A 91 -6.94 0.17 -36.03
CA LEU A 91 -7.60 1.30 -35.35
C LEU A 91 -8.70 0.97 -34.30
N PRO A 92 -9.49 -0.12 -34.34
CA PRO A 92 -10.69 -0.21 -33.48
C PRO A 92 -10.48 -0.92 -32.11
N SER A 93 -9.32 -1.51 -31.85
CA SER A 93 -9.07 -2.26 -30.59
C SER A 93 -8.45 -1.41 -29.48
N ALA A 94 -7.71 -0.35 -29.83
CA ALA A 94 -6.97 0.47 -28.88
C ALA A 94 -7.87 1.47 -28.12
N GLN A 95 -8.92 2.00 -28.77
CA GLN A 95 -9.87 2.92 -28.14
C GLN A 95 -10.68 2.22 -27.03
N ARG A 96 -11.10 0.97 -27.27
CA ARG A 96 -11.81 0.16 -26.26
C ARG A 96 -10.99 -0.12 -24.99
N THR A 97 -9.67 -0.25 -25.12
CA THR A 97 -8.76 -0.48 -23.98
C THR A 97 -8.52 0.80 -23.17
N ILE A 98 -8.53 1.97 -23.80
CA ILE A 98 -8.40 3.27 -23.12
C ILE A 98 -9.67 3.57 -22.32
N GLU A 99 -10.85 3.34 -22.90
CA GLU A 99 -12.14 3.52 -22.21
C GLU A 99 -12.26 2.58 -21.00
N SER A 100 -11.83 1.32 -21.15
CA SER A 100 -11.79 0.35 -20.05
C SER A 100 -10.87 0.80 -18.90
N LEU A 101 -9.70 1.36 -19.21
CA LEU A 101 -8.78 1.88 -18.19
C LEU A 101 -9.34 3.11 -17.46
N ARG A 102 -10.05 3.99 -18.18
CA ARG A 102 -10.74 5.15 -17.62
C ARG A 102 -11.81 4.71 -16.61
N GLN A 103 -12.64 3.74 -16.98
CA GLN A 103 -13.67 3.18 -16.11
C GLN A 103 -13.09 2.52 -14.85
N VAL A 104 -11.97 1.82 -14.95
CA VAL A 104 -11.30 1.22 -13.78
C VAL A 104 -10.79 2.32 -12.83
N TYR A 105 -10.29 3.43 -13.38
CA TYR A 105 -9.77 4.53 -12.58
C TYR A 105 -10.88 5.30 -11.84
N GLU A 106 -12.00 5.56 -12.52
CA GLU A 106 -13.18 6.20 -11.93
C GLU A 106 -13.77 5.35 -10.81
N LYS A 107 -13.96 4.04 -11.05
CA LYS A 107 -14.42 3.11 -10.01
C LYS A 107 -13.50 3.07 -8.78
N GLN A 108 -12.18 3.07 -8.97
CA GLN A 108 -11.24 3.13 -7.84
C GLN A 108 -11.31 4.45 -7.07
N TRP A 109 -11.61 5.55 -7.75
CA TRP A 109 -11.76 6.84 -7.10
C TRP A 109 -13.04 6.88 -6.26
N GLU A 110 -14.17 6.43 -6.81
CA GLU A 110 -15.45 6.31 -6.11
C GLU A 110 -15.35 5.40 -4.88
N GLU A 111 -14.69 4.24 -4.99
CA GLU A 111 -14.49 3.32 -3.88
C GLU A 111 -13.66 3.96 -2.75
N LYS A 112 -12.60 4.70 -3.11
CA LYS A 112 -11.77 5.43 -2.12
C LYS A 112 -12.54 6.54 -1.43
N GLU A 113 -13.35 7.30 -2.18
CA GLU A 113 -14.18 8.37 -1.59
C GLU A 113 -15.23 7.77 -0.65
N LYS A 114 -15.89 6.68 -1.05
CA LYS A 114 -16.84 5.95 -0.19
C LYS A 114 -16.16 5.42 1.06
N ALA A 115 -14.97 4.83 0.94
CA ALA A 115 -14.20 4.36 2.08
C ALA A 115 -13.77 5.50 3.01
N ARG A 116 -13.49 6.69 2.49
CA ARG A 116 -13.21 7.88 3.31
C ARG A 116 -14.45 8.30 4.10
N MET A 117 -15.61 8.37 3.45
CA MET A 117 -16.89 8.72 4.07
C MET A 117 -17.31 7.72 5.15
N GLU A 118 -17.17 6.42 4.90
CA GLU A 118 -17.48 5.37 5.89
C GLU A 118 -16.56 5.48 7.12
N ARG A 119 -15.28 5.74 6.91
CA ARG A 119 -14.32 5.92 8.00
C ARG A 119 -14.63 7.17 8.82
N GLU A 120 -15.04 8.25 8.17
CA GLU A 120 -15.45 9.48 8.84
C GLU A 120 -16.73 9.27 9.66
N ALA A 121 -17.73 8.60 9.10
CA ALA A 121 -18.96 8.25 9.81
C ALA A 121 -18.66 7.36 11.04
N ALA A 122 -17.83 6.33 10.89
CA ALA A 122 -17.43 5.47 12.00
C ALA A 122 -16.67 6.25 13.09
N MET A 123 -15.82 7.21 12.70
CA MET A 123 -15.13 8.09 13.63
C MET A 123 -16.08 9.03 14.36
N GLN A 124 -17.09 9.57 13.69
CA GLN A 124 -18.12 10.43 14.30
C GLN A 124 -18.98 9.65 15.30
N VAL A 125 -19.45 8.45 14.94
CA VAL A 125 -20.19 7.58 15.87
C VAL A 125 -19.37 7.27 17.11
N LYS A 126 -18.09 6.90 16.93
CA LYS A 126 -17.18 6.63 18.05
C LYS A 126 -16.91 7.86 18.90
N LYS A 127 -16.85 9.06 18.29
CA LYS A 127 -16.69 10.33 18.99
C LYS A 127 -17.93 10.64 19.83
N GLU A 128 -19.12 10.49 19.28
CA GLU A 128 -20.38 10.72 19.99
C GLU A 128 -20.55 9.76 21.17
N GLN A 129 -20.20 8.49 20.99
CA GLN A 129 -20.21 7.51 22.09
C GLN A 129 -19.23 7.91 23.21
N ARG A 130 -18.02 8.36 22.85
CA ARG A 130 -17.04 8.85 23.84
C ARG A 130 -17.53 10.10 24.56
N GLU A 131 -18.14 11.04 23.86
CA GLU A 131 -18.68 12.27 24.43
C GLU A 131 -19.83 11.98 25.39
N LYS A 132 -20.76 11.09 25.02
CA LYS A 132 -21.84 10.63 25.92
C LYS A 132 -21.28 9.96 27.18
N ALA A 133 -20.31 9.06 27.02
CA ALA A 133 -19.67 8.40 28.17
C ALA A 133 -18.90 9.40 29.06
N GLU A 134 -18.24 10.39 28.48
CA GLU A 134 -17.53 11.43 29.23
C GLU A 134 -18.50 12.37 29.96
N ALA A 135 -19.62 12.74 29.32
CA ALA A 135 -20.68 13.53 29.94
C ALA A 135 -21.29 12.78 31.14
N GLN A 136 -21.57 11.49 30.98
CA GLN A 136 -22.03 10.62 32.08
C GLN A 136 -21.02 10.59 33.23
N ARG A 137 -19.72 10.34 32.93
CA ARG A 137 -18.65 10.36 33.96
C ARG A 137 -18.53 11.70 34.66
N LYS A 138 -18.72 12.82 33.95
CA LYS A 138 -18.67 14.16 34.54
C LYS A 138 -19.82 14.39 35.52
N VAL A 139 -21.04 13.97 35.15
CA VAL A 139 -22.21 14.06 36.03
C VAL A 139 -22.03 13.18 37.26
N GLU A 140 -21.69 11.91 37.05
CA GLU A 140 -21.44 10.95 38.12
C GLU A 140 -20.34 11.43 39.07
N ARG A 141 -19.23 11.93 38.52
CA ARG A 141 -18.15 12.54 39.31
C ARG A 141 -18.68 13.69 40.17
N LYS A 142 -19.43 14.63 39.57
CA LYS A 142 -20.00 15.76 40.32
C LYS A 142 -20.87 15.28 41.47
N GLU A 143 -21.73 14.28 41.26
CA GLU A 143 -22.55 13.68 42.32
C GLU A 143 -21.72 13.02 43.42
N MET A 144 -20.71 12.22 43.06
CA MET A 144 -19.84 11.49 44.01
C MET A 144 -18.99 12.40 44.91
N PHE A 145 -18.65 13.60 44.42
CA PHE A 145 -17.88 14.61 45.14
C PHE A 145 -18.74 15.66 45.85
N LYS A 146 -20.09 15.54 45.83
CA LYS A 146 -20.96 16.42 46.63
C LYS A 146 -20.63 16.28 48.11
N LYS A 147 -20.60 17.42 48.80
CA LYS A 147 -20.32 17.51 50.24
C LYS A 147 -21.49 18.13 50.97
N THR A 148 -21.69 17.72 52.22
CA THR A 148 -22.62 18.34 53.17
C THR A 148 -22.08 19.68 53.64
N ARG A 149 -22.89 20.45 54.39
CA ARG A 149 -22.50 21.73 55.00
C ARG A 149 -21.20 21.66 55.81
N HIS A 150 -20.84 20.49 56.34
CA HIS A 150 -19.64 20.30 57.18
C HIS A 150 -18.48 19.64 56.40
N GLY A 151 -18.58 19.56 55.08
CA GLY A 151 -17.52 19.03 54.20
C GLY A 151 -17.49 17.51 54.05
N GLN A 152 -18.34 16.78 54.76
CA GLN A 152 -18.46 15.33 54.62
C GLN A 152 -19.10 14.96 53.28
N PRO A 153 -18.71 13.85 52.65
CA PRO A 153 -19.33 13.42 51.41
C PRO A 153 -20.80 13.04 51.59
N VAL A 154 -21.63 13.40 50.62
CA VAL A 154 -23.05 13.01 50.63
C VAL A 154 -23.17 11.52 50.30
N MET A 155 -23.45 10.69 51.31
CA MET A 155 -23.46 9.22 51.18
C MET A 155 -24.54 8.69 50.24
N LYS A 156 -25.67 9.40 50.06
CA LYS A 156 -26.76 9.00 49.15
C LYS A 156 -26.25 8.65 47.74
N TYR A 157 -25.46 9.55 47.15
CA TYR A 157 -24.97 9.38 45.78
C TYR A 157 -23.87 8.30 45.69
N ARG A 158 -23.05 8.15 46.74
CA ARG A 158 -22.01 7.12 46.80
C ARG A 158 -22.57 5.72 46.91
N ILE A 159 -23.57 5.53 47.78
CA ILE A 159 -24.24 4.25 47.95
C ILE A 159 -24.96 3.86 46.65
N GLN A 160 -25.63 4.80 45.98
CA GLN A 160 -26.27 4.57 44.68
C GLN A 160 -25.27 4.05 43.63
N HIS A 161 -24.09 4.68 43.51
CA HIS A 161 -23.05 4.24 42.57
C HIS A 161 -22.49 2.84 42.91
N LEU A 162 -22.26 2.54 44.19
CA LEU A 162 -21.81 1.21 44.64
C LEU A 162 -22.84 0.13 44.28
N LEU A 163 -24.13 0.39 44.54
CA LEU A 163 -25.22 -0.52 44.19
C LEU A 163 -25.30 -0.75 42.67
N GLN A 164 -25.19 0.32 41.88
CA GLN A 164 -25.23 0.23 40.43
C GLN A 164 -24.02 -0.53 39.87
N SER A 165 -22.84 -0.40 40.49
CA SER A 165 -21.63 -1.14 40.12
C SER A 165 -21.77 -2.64 40.41
N ILE A 166 -22.39 -3.01 41.54
CA ILE A 166 -22.68 -4.40 41.90
C ILE A 166 -23.71 -5.01 40.94
N GLN A 167 -24.75 -4.26 40.59
CA GLN A 167 -25.76 -4.73 39.64
C GLN A 167 -25.17 -4.92 38.23
N GLY A 168 -24.36 -3.96 37.77
CA GLY A 168 -23.70 -4.04 36.46
C GLY A 168 -22.64 -5.14 36.35
N SER A 169 -21.96 -5.49 37.45
CA SER A 169 -21.05 -6.63 37.47
C SER A 169 -21.81 -7.96 37.50
N SER A 170 -22.95 -8.04 38.19
CA SER A 170 -23.78 -9.25 38.25
C SER A 170 -24.45 -9.60 36.91
N SER A 171 -24.80 -8.60 36.10
CA SER A 171 -25.44 -8.80 34.80
C SER A 171 -24.46 -9.09 33.66
N ALA A 172 -23.17 -8.79 33.84
CA ALA A 172 -22.12 -9.11 32.87
C ALA A 172 -21.57 -10.55 33.02
N SER A 173 -21.88 -11.23 34.13
CA SER A 173 -21.43 -12.58 34.45
C SER A 173 -22.47 -13.69 34.20
N SER A 174 -23.62 -13.34 33.60
CA SER A 174 -24.75 -14.23 33.29
C SER A 174 -25.10 -14.13 31.81
#